data_AF-A0A151JZ23-F1
#
_entry.id   AF-A0A151JZ23-F1
#
_cell.length_a   1.000
_cell.length_b   1.000
_cell.length_c   1.000
_cell.angle_alpha   90.00
_cell.angle_beta   90.00
_cell.angle_gamma   90.00
#
_symmetry.space_group_name_H-M   'P 1'
#
loop_
_entity.id
_entity.type
_entity.pdbx_description
1 polymer ?
#
loop_
_entity_poly.entity_id
_entity_poly.type
_entity_poly.pdbx_seq_one_letter_code
_entity_poly.pdbx_strand_id
1 'polypeptide(L)'
;MASRATSVVRQVKPILSINREDARRKVLTLYKAWIRQVPISMLTYDIPKNEVDCKQKIREEFKRHAHLTDLRIIDKLIIKGQMELQEVANMWKPTGGLMHYWKETWEKKPTDFMSKFLSGRD
;
A
#
# COMPACT_ATOMS: atom_id res chain seq x y z
N MET A 1 40.45 -29.67 13.44
CA MET A 1 40.03 -28.83 12.28
C MET A 1 38.55 -28.54 12.42
N ALA A 2 38.16 -27.26 12.59
CA ALA A 2 36.76 -26.89 12.79
C ALA A 2 36.01 -26.94 11.45
N SER A 3 34.96 -27.77 11.37
CA SER A 3 34.09 -27.87 10.20
C SER A 3 33.24 -26.61 10.06
N ARG A 4 33.27 -25.96 8.88
CA ARG A 4 32.39 -24.83 8.55
C ARG A 4 30.93 -25.26 8.65
N ALA A 5 30.15 -24.57 9.46
CA ALA A 5 28.70 -24.73 9.49
C ALA A 5 28.11 -24.33 8.13
N THR A 6 27.45 -25.28 7.46
CA THR A 6 26.71 -25.02 6.22
C THR A 6 25.45 -24.24 6.55
N SER A 7 25.29 -23.04 5.99
CA SER A 7 24.05 -22.27 6.13
C SER A 7 22.94 -22.98 5.34
N VAL A 8 22.09 -23.74 6.04
CA VAL A 8 20.88 -24.31 5.45
C VAL A 8 19.87 -23.17 5.27
N VAL A 9 19.81 -22.61 4.07
CA VAL A 9 18.74 -21.65 3.72
C VAL A 9 17.44 -22.44 3.62
N ARG A 10 16.47 -22.11 4.48
CA ARG A 10 15.11 -22.67 4.38
C ARG A 10 14.50 -22.23 3.05
N GLN A 11 14.42 -23.16 2.10
CA GLN A 11 13.78 -22.93 0.80
C GLN A 11 12.27 -22.80 1.02
N VAL A 12 11.72 -21.65 0.62
CA VAL A 12 10.29 -21.36 0.72
C VAL A 12 9.73 -21.20 -0.69
N LYS A 13 8.56 -21.79 -0.95
CA LYS A 13 7.87 -21.64 -2.23
C LYS A 13 7.48 -20.17 -2.46
N PRO A 14 7.90 -19.54 -3.57
CA PRO A 14 7.46 -18.19 -3.93
C PRO A 14 5.96 -18.20 -4.30
N ILE A 15 5.31 -17.04 -4.18
CA ILE A 15 3.87 -16.90 -4.51
C ILE A 15 3.71 -16.44 -5.96
N LEU A 16 4.27 -15.28 -6.30
CA LEU A 16 4.22 -14.71 -7.65
C LEU A 16 5.61 -14.37 -8.17
N SER A 17 6.47 -13.77 -7.34
CA SER A 17 7.80 -13.34 -7.74
C SER A 17 8.86 -14.30 -7.26
N ILE A 18 9.80 -14.59 -8.17
CA ILE A 18 10.95 -15.44 -7.90
C ILE A 18 12.08 -14.60 -7.29
N ASN A 19 12.29 -13.39 -7.82
CA ASN A 19 13.36 -12.48 -7.46
C ASN A 19 12.83 -11.08 -7.12
N ARG A 20 13.63 -10.28 -6.39
CA ARG A 20 13.29 -8.89 -6.01
C ARG A 20 13.07 -7.97 -7.21
N GLU A 21 13.81 -8.17 -8.30
CA GLU A 21 13.65 -7.38 -9.52
C GLU A 21 12.30 -7.61 -10.19
N ASP A 22 11.82 -8.85 -10.20
CA ASP A 22 10.51 -9.19 -10.75
C ASP A 22 9.40 -8.54 -9.92
N ALA A 23 9.48 -8.64 -8.59
CA ALA A 23 8.54 -7.96 -7.70
C ALA A 23 8.56 -6.44 -7.92
N ARG A 24 9.74 -5.83 -8.06
CA ARG A 24 9.88 -4.40 -8.36
C ARG A 24 9.18 -4.02 -9.67
N ARG A 25 9.35 -4.81 -10.74
CA ARG A 25 8.67 -4.57 -12.02
C ARG A 25 7.15 -4.62 -11.85
N LYS A 26 6.63 -5.63 -11.15
CA LYS A 26 5.19 -5.78 -10.88
C LYS A 26 4.62 -4.62 -10.06
N VAL A 27 5.32 -4.19 -9.00
CA VAL A 27 4.92 -3.03 -8.20
C VAL A 27 4.86 -1.76 -9.06
N LEU A 28 5.87 -1.52 -9.91
CA LEU A 28 5.89 -0.34 -10.79
C LEU A 28 4.77 -0.40 -11.85
N THR A 29 4.48 -1.58 -12.40
CA THR A 29 3.36 -1.77 -13.31
C THR A 29 2.03 -1.46 -12.63
N LEU A 30 1.82 -1.98 -11.42
CA LEU A 30 0.63 -1.70 -10.62
C LEU A 30 0.50 -0.21 -10.27
N TYR A 31 1.60 0.44 -9.86
CA TYR A 31 1.62 1.88 -9.60
C TYR A 31 1.23 2.70 -10.84
N LYS A 32 1.78 2.37 -12.01
CA LYS A 32 1.40 3.02 -13.26
C LYS A 32 -0.07 2.80 -13.61
N ALA A 33 -0.61 1.61 -13.36
CA ALA A 33 -2.03 1.32 -13.57
C ALA A 33 -2.93 2.21 -12.69
N TRP A 34 -2.60 2.33 -11.40
CA TRP A 34 -3.28 3.24 -10.48
C TRP A 34 -3.25 4.69 -10.95
N ILE A 35 -2.07 5.20 -11.36
CA ILE A 35 -1.94 6.59 -11.83
C ILE A 35 -2.79 6.87 -13.07
N ARG A 36 -2.96 5.89 -13.97
CA ARG A 36 -3.84 6.02 -15.14
C ARG A 36 -5.33 5.93 -14.79
N GLN A 37 -5.68 5.20 -13.73
CA GLN A 37 -7.06 5.02 -13.27
C GLN A 37 -7.60 6.26 -12.52
N VAL A 38 -6.73 7.14 -12.02
CA VAL A 38 -7.12 8.36 -11.27
C VAL A 38 -8.14 9.22 -12.01
N PRO A 39 -7.90 9.72 -13.25
CA PRO A 39 -8.83 10.61 -13.93
C PRO A 39 -10.21 9.97 -14.14
N ILE A 40 -10.24 8.68 -14.48
CA ILE A 40 -11.49 7.91 -14.65
C ILE A 40 -12.25 7.83 -13.32
N SER A 41 -11.53 7.53 -12.24
CA SER A 41 -12.13 7.38 -10.92
C SER A 41 -12.64 8.71 -10.38
N MET A 42 -11.95 9.83 -10.63
CA MET A 42 -12.43 11.16 -10.21
C MET A 42 -13.76 11.51 -10.86
N LEU A 43 -13.92 11.23 -12.15
CA LEU A 43 -15.17 11.46 -12.88
C LEU A 43 -16.30 10.53 -12.39
N THR A 44 -15.96 9.29 -12.07
CA THR A 44 -16.95 8.26 -11.70
C THR A 44 -17.45 8.42 -10.27
N TYR A 45 -16.57 8.80 -9.34
CA TYR A 45 -16.88 8.88 -7.91
C TYR A 45 -17.15 10.30 -7.41
N ASP A 46 -17.01 11.32 -8.26
CA ASP A 46 -17.14 12.74 -7.92
C ASP A 46 -16.34 13.12 -6.66
N ILE A 47 -15.05 12.78 -6.68
CA ILE A 47 -14.16 12.97 -5.53
C ILE A 47 -13.86 14.47 -5.38
N PRO A 48 -14.12 15.10 -4.21
CA PRO A 48 -13.88 16.52 -3.98
C PRO A 48 -12.40 16.83 -3.70
N LYS A 49 -11.50 16.39 -4.60
CA LYS A 49 -10.03 16.56 -4.52
C LYS A 49 -9.45 16.81 -5.89
N ASN A 50 -8.26 17.41 -5.93
CA ASN A 50 -7.54 17.60 -7.18
C ASN A 50 -6.87 16.29 -7.63
N GLU A 51 -6.64 16.15 -8.94
CA GLU A 51 -5.98 14.97 -9.51
C GLU A 51 -4.56 14.78 -8.95
N VAL A 52 -3.86 15.88 -8.72
CA VAL A 52 -2.52 15.89 -8.11
C VAL A 52 -2.57 15.30 -6.70
N ASP A 53 -3.57 15.67 -5.91
CA ASP A 53 -3.74 15.19 -4.53
C ASP A 53 -4.06 13.69 -4.51
N CYS A 54 -4.92 13.22 -5.41
CA CYS A 54 -5.21 11.79 -5.60
C CYS A 54 -3.96 10.99 -5.97
N LYS A 55 -3.17 11.47 -6.94
CA LYS A 55 -1.90 10.82 -7.32
C LYS A 55 -0.89 10.82 -6.18
N GLN A 56 -0.83 11.91 -5.41
CA GLN A 56 0.05 12.01 -4.25
C GLN A 56 -0.38 11.04 -3.13
N LYS A 57 -1.69 10.89 -2.90
CA LYS A 57 -2.22 9.92 -1.93
C LYS A 57 -1.87 8.49 -2.32
N ILE A 58 -2.01 8.12 -3.59
CA ILE A 58 -1.55 6.82 -4.10
C ILE A 58 -0.06 6.63 -3.83
N ARG A 59 0.77 7.64 -4.13
CA ARG A 59 2.21 7.56 -3.86
C ARG A 59 2.51 7.38 -2.37
N GLU A 60 1.78 8.04 -1.49
CA GLU A 60 1.90 7.88 -0.03
C GLU A 60 1.62 6.42 0.39
N GLU A 61 0.52 5.83 -0.08
CA GLU A 61 0.16 4.43 0.25
C GLU A 61 1.20 3.43 -0.28
N PHE A 62 1.74 3.63 -1.48
CA PHE A 62 2.84 2.79 -1.97
C PHE A 62 4.12 2.97 -1.13
N LYS A 63 4.45 4.21 -0.72
CA LYS A 63 5.63 4.48 0.11
C LYS A 63 5.49 3.95 1.54
N ARG A 64 4.28 3.84 2.08
CA ARG A 64 4.02 3.26 3.41
C ARG A 64 4.62 1.86 3.56
N HIS A 65 4.71 1.11 2.46
CA HIS A 65 5.23 -0.25 2.41
C HIS A 65 6.67 -0.37 1.90
N ALA A 66 7.39 0.75 1.73
CA ALA A 66 8.75 0.76 1.15
C ALA A 66 9.81 0.04 1.99
N HIS A 67 9.56 -0.16 3.29
CA HIS A 67 10.47 -0.84 4.23
C HIS A 67 10.42 -2.37 4.11
N LEU A 68 9.48 -2.93 3.36
CA LEU A 68 9.31 -4.38 3.26
C LEU A 68 10.41 -5.01 2.39
N THR A 69 10.96 -6.12 2.91
CA THR A 69 12.04 -6.87 2.25
C THR A 69 11.61 -8.27 1.82
N ASP A 70 10.69 -8.92 2.56
CA ASP A 70 10.19 -10.26 2.22
C ASP A 70 9.31 -10.21 0.96
N LEU A 71 9.73 -10.98 -0.03
CA LEU A 71 9.09 -11.07 -1.34
C LEU A 71 7.64 -11.55 -1.27
N ARG A 72 7.31 -12.48 -0.36
CA ARG A 72 5.97 -13.04 -0.24
C ARG A 72 4.96 -12.03 0.29
N ILE A 73 5.42 -11.14 1.17
CA ILE A 73 4.60 -10.05 1.70
C ILE A 73 4.35 -9.02 0.61
N ILE A 74 5.39 -8.68 -0.16
CA ILE A 74 5.28 -7.79 -1.31
C ILE A 74 4.27 -8.36 -2.32
N ASP A 75 4.37 -9.65 -2.67
CA ASP A 75 3.44 -10.32 -3.58
C ASP A 75 1.99 -10.26 -3.08
N LYS A 76 1.77 -10.51 -1.78
CA LYS A 76 0.44 -10.40 -1.18
C LYS A 76 -0.11 -8.97 -1.27
N LEU A 77 0.74 -7.96 -1.11
CA LEU A 77 0.34 -6.55 -1.26
C LEU A 77 0.05 -6.18 -2.71
N ILE A 78 0.81 -6.72 -3.68
CA ILE A 78 0.53 -6.53 -5.11
C ILE A 78 -0.84 -7.10 -5.45
N ILE A 79 -1.15 -8.33 -5.01
CA ILE A 79 -2.45 -8.97 -5.24
C ILE A 79 -3.57 -8.11 -4.65
N LYS A 80 -3.43 -7.69 -3.38
CA LYS A 80 -4.41 -6.80 -2.74
C LYS A 80 -4.59 -5.48 -3.48
N GLY A 81 -3.51 -4.87 -3.94
CA GLY A 81 -3.56 -3.61 -4.69
C GLY A 81 -4.16 -3.77 -6.09
N GLN A 82 -4.05 -4.95 -6.70
CA GLN A 82 -4.75 -5.29 -7.96
C GLN A 82 -6.25 -5.50 -7.72
N MET A 83 -6.62 -6.21 -6.65
CA MET A 83 -8.03 -6.40 -6.26
C MET A 83 -8.70 -5.05 -6.00
N GLU A 84 -8.07 -4.19 -5.19
CA GLU A 84 -8.55 -2.84 -4.92
C GLU A 84 -8.68 -1.99 -6.20
N LEU A 85 -7.72 -2.10 -7.13
CA LEU A 85 -7.81 -1.38 -8.41
C LEU A 85 -9.01 -1.83 -9.22
N GLN A 86 -9.29 -3.13 -9.23
CA GLN A 86 -10.45 -3.71 -9.92
C GLN A 86 -11.76 -3.28 -9.27
N GLU A 87 -11.84 -3.29 -7.93
CA GLU A 87 -13.00 -2.80 -7.19
C GLU A 87 -13.30 -1.33 -7.49
N VAL A 88 -12.25 -0.49 -7.53
CA VAL A 88 -12.40 0.93 -7.86
C VAL A 88 -12.81 1.12 -9.32
N ALA A 89 -12.14 0.44 -10.26
CA ALA A 89 -12.39 0.58 -11.68
C ALA A 89 -13.80 0.11 -12.09
N ASN A 90 -14.32 -0.94 -11.44
CA ASN A 90 -15.64 -1.49 -11.71
C ASN A 90 -16.77 -0.88 -10.85
N MET A 91 -16.47 0.15 -10.06
CA MET A 91 -17.45 0.80 -9.19
C MET A 91 -18.05 -0.09 -8.09
N TRP A 92 -17.29 -1.09 -7.62
CA TRP A 92 -17.72 -1.99 -6.55
C TRP A 92 -17.49 -1.39 -5.15
N LYS A 93 -16.52 -0.48 -5.03
CA LYS A 93 -16.19 0.20 -3.77
C LYS A 93 -16.99 1.50 -3.66
N PRO A 94 -17.70 1.78 -2.55
CA PRO A 94 -18.44 3.03 -2.41
C PRO A 94 -17.51 4.25 -2.25
N THR A 95 -17.98 5.44 -2.62
CA THR A 95 -17.22 6.71 -2.51
C THR A 95 -16.68 6.96 -1.09
N GLY A 96 -17.47 6.65 -0.05
CA GLY A 96 -17.02 6.77 1.34
C GLY A 96 -15.80 5.89 1.66
N GLY A 97 -15.70 4.71 1.04
CA GLY A 97 -14.56 3.82 1.17
C GLY A 97 -13.28 4.36 0.52
N LEU A 98 -13.41 5.12 -0.58
CA LEU A 98 -12.30 5.85 -1.19
C LEU A 98 -11.89 7.05 -0.31
N MET A 99 -12.87 7.85 0.14
CA MET A 99 -12.61 9.01 0.98
C MET A 99 -11.94 8.66 2.33
N HIS A 100 -12.15 7.43 2.81
CA HIS A 100 -11.52 6.91 4.02
C HIS A 100 -9.98 6.93 3.97
N TYR A 101 -9.35 6.90 2.78
CA TYR A 101 -7.88 6.97 2.67
C TYR A 101 -7.30 8.30 3.17
N TRP A 102 -8.06 9.41 3.09
CA TRP A 102 -7.60 10.72 3.54
C TRP A 102 -7.74 10.93 5.06
N LYS A 103 -8.61 10.17 5.74
CA LYS A 103 -8.83 10.22 7.20
C LYS A 103 -9.10 11.64 7.74
N GLU A 104 -9.84 12.46 7.01
CA GLU A 104 -10.03 13.87 7.35
C GLU A 104 -10.79 14.09 8.65
N THR A 105 -11.79 13.24 8.92
CA THR A 105 -12.62 13.30 10.13
C THR A 105 -11.96 12.68 11.35
N TRP A 106 -10.79 12.04 11.20
CA TRP A 106 -10.14 11.34 12.30
C TRP A 106 -9.30 12.32 13.11
N GLU A 107 -9.62 12.46 14.40
CA GLU A 107 -8.76 13.19 15.33
C GLU A 107 -7.36 12.54 15.35
N LYS A 108 -6.34 13.35 15.06
CA LYS A 108 -4.96 12.89 15.10
C LYS A 108 -4.62 12.49 16.53
N LYS A 109 -4.24 11.22 16.71
CA LYS A 109 -3.84 10.74 18.03
C LYS A 109 -2.61 11.53 18.53
N PRO A 110 -2.59 11.91 19.81
CA PRO A 110 -1.43 12.57 20.39
C PRO A 110 -0.19 11.70 20.22
N THR A 111 0.88 12.26 19.64
CA THR A 111 2.14 11.55 19.43
C THR A 111 3.11 11.76 20.58
N ASP A 112 3.08 12.96 21.18
CA ASP A 112 3.96 13.37 22.26
C ASP A 112 3.53 12.77 23.60
N PHE A 113 4.52 12.50 24.46
CA PHE A 113 4.30 11.93 25.79
C PHE A 113 3.33 12.78 26.62
N MET A 114 3.55 14.10 26.71
CA MET A 114 2.71 14.97 27.54
C MET A 114 1.27 14.99 27.05
N SER A 115 1.08 15.05 25.73
CA SER A 115 -0.26 15.02 25.12
C SER A 115 -1.00 13.68 25.33
N LYS A 116 -0.27 12.55 25.36
CA LYS A 116 -0.85 11.23 25.68
C LYS A 116 -1.20 11.12 27.15
N PHE A 117 -0.27 11.51 28.02
CA PHE A 117 -0.43 11.52 29.47
C PHE A 117 -1.66 12.34 29.90
N LEU A 118 -1.79 13.58 29.39
CA LEU A 118 -2.94 14.44 29.69
C LEU A 118 -4.26 13.89 29.14
N SER A 119 -4.23 13.09 28.07
CA SER A 119 -5.43 12.44 27.52
C SER A 119 -5.84 11.16 28.27
N GLY A 120 -5.07 10.73 29.27
CA GLY A 120 -5.33 9.51 30.04
C GLY A 120 -5.23 8.22 29.22
N ARG A 121 -4.50 8.25 28.10
CA ARG A 121 -4.31 7.13 27.18
C ARG A 121 -2.81 6.80 27.14
N ASP A 122 -2.42 5.76 27.88
CA ASP A 122 -1.12 5.07 27.74
C ASP A 122 -1.34 3.74 27.00
#